data_AF-A0A4Y9RJV5-F1
#
_entry.id   AF-A0A4Y9RJV5-F1
#
_cell.length_a   1.000
_cell.length_b   1.000
_cell.length_c   1.000
_cell.angle_alpha   90.00
_cell.angle_beta   90.00
_cell.angle_gamma   90.00
#
_symmetry.space_group_name_H-M   'P 1'
#
loop_
_entity.id
_entity.type
_entity.pdbx_description
1 polymer ?
#
loop_
_entity_poly.entity_id
_entity_poly.type
_entity_poly.pdbx_seq_one_letter_code
_entity_poly.pdbx_strand_id
1 'polypeptide(L)' 'MNRNDIENTLLKVLSAVLKREFSPGTALDRSSINEWDSLKHVEIMFAVEDEFSVSFTEEELAELDNVERIVNAVLNKA' A
#
# COMPACT_ATOMS: atom_id res chain seq x y z
N MET A 1 -11.46 -7.65 -8.24
CA MET A 1 -11.78 -6.34 -7.62
C MET A 1 -11.57 -5.24 -8.66
N ASN A 2 -12.21 -4.07 -8.52
CA ASN A 2 -11.85 -2.93 -9.35
C ASN A 2 -10.75 -2.08 -8.68
N ARG A 3 -10.12 -1.17 -9.44
CA ARG A 3 -9.03 -0.30 -8.94
C ARG A 3 -9.44 0.51 -7.71
N ASN A 4 -10.66 1.06 -7.70
CA ASN A 4 -11.16 1.92 -6.63
C ASN A 4 -11.35 1.13 -5.33
N ASP A 5 -11.79 -0.13 -5.40
CA ASP A 5 -11.95 -0.98 -4.23
C ASP A 5 -10.59 -1.26 -3.58
N ILE A 6 -9.56 -1.55 -4.39
CA ILE A 6 -8.19 -1.81 -3.93
C ILE A 6 -7.60 -0.55 -3.31
N GLU A 7 -7.74 0.60 -3.97
CA GLU A 7 -7.26 1.87 -3.45
C GLU A 7 -7.92 2.20 -2.09
N ASN A 8 -9.24 2.06 -1.98
CA ASN A 8 -9.95 2.32 -0.72
C ASN A 8 -9.48 1.40 0.42
N THR A 9 -9.24 0.12 0.14
CA THR A 9 -8.72 -0.82 1.15
C THR A 9 -7.27 -0.48 1.52
N LEU A 10 -6.42 -0.17 0.53
CA LEU A 10 -5.04 0.24 0.77
C LEU A 10 -4.96 1.51 1.63
N LEU A 11 -5.84 2.50 1.40
CA LEU A 11 -5.91 3.71 2.22
C LEU A 11 -6.30 3.39 3.67
N LYS A 12 -7.20 2.43 3.91
CA LYS A 12 -7.51 1.97 5.27
C LYS A 12 -6.31 1.33 5.95
N VAL A 13 -5.56 0.50 5.23
CA VAL A 13 -4.31 -0.12 5.73
C VAL A 13 -3.30 0.96 6.09
N LEU A 14 -3.04 1.90 5.18
CA LEU A 14 -2.15 3.03 5.41
C LEU A 14 -2.60 3.85 6.62
N SER A 15 -3.90 4.13 6.75
CA SER A 15 -4.43 4.87 7.89
C SER A 15 -4.28 4.15 9.22
N ALA A 16 -4.46 2.84 9.24
CA ALA A 16 -4.24 2.03 10.44
C ALA A 16 -2.76 2.00 10.85
N VAL A 17 -1.85 1.81 9.89
CA VAL A 17 -0.42 1.63 10.16
C VAL A 17 0.28 2.95 10.47
N LEU A 18 -0.03 4.01 9.72
CA LEU A 18 0.56 5.35 9.84
C LEU A 18 -0.20 6.24 10.83
N LYS A 19 -1.32 5.77 11.38
CA LYS A 19 -2.18 6.49 12.34
C LYS A 19 -2.61 7.87 11.83
N ARG A 20 -2.88 7.97 10.52
CA ARG A 20 -3.20 9.21 9.81
C ARG A 20 -4.27 8.95 8.75
N GLU A 21 -5.21 9.88 8.60
CA GLU A 21 -6.23 9.74 7.56
C GLU A 21 -5.71 10.17 6.18
N PHE A 22 -6.13 9.42 5.17
CA PHE A 22 -5.80 9.67 3.76
C PHE A 22 -7.08 9.71 2.93
N SER A 23 -7.09 10.57 1.91
CA SER A 23 -8.22 10.69 0.99
C SER A 23 -7.95 9.98 -0.34
N PRO A 24 -8.95 9.33 -0.96
CA PRO A 24 -8.83 8.76 -2.29
C PRO A 24 -8.37 9.77 -3.34
N GLY A 25 -7.63 9.32 -4.34
CA GLY A 25 -7.06 10.17 -5.39
C GLY A 25 -5.87 11.03 -4.96
N THR A 26 -5.37 10.85 -3.73
CA THR A 26 -4.14 11.50 -3.28
C THR A 26 -2.94 10.69 -3.75
N ALA A 27 -2.00 11.31 -4.46
CA ALA A 27 -0.70 10.72 -4.72
C ALA A 27 0.08 10.66 -3.39
N LEU A 28 0.23 9.44 -2.86
CA LEU A 28 0.93 9.18 -1.61
C LEU A 28 2.18 8.38 -1.91
N ASP A 29 3.31 9.02 -1.66
CA ASP A 29 4.64 8.44 -1.81
C ASP A 29 5.30 8.30 -0.44
N ARG A 30 6.02 7.21 -0.26
CA ARG A 30 6.81 6.94 0.94
C ARG A 30 7.81 8.06 1.25
N SER A 31 8.38 8.69 0.24
CA SER A 31 9.32 9.81 0.39
C SER A 31 8.65 11.11 0.88
N SER A 32 7.35 11.25 0.67
CA SER A 32 6.57 12.44 1.04
C SER A 32 5.93 12.32 2.43
N ILE A 33 5.91 11.12 3.01
CA ILE A 33 5.23 10.81 4.28
C ILE A 33 6.27 10.38 5.30
N ASN A 34 6.57 11.27 6.25
CA ASN A 34 7.60 11.03 7.27
C ASN A 34 7.31 9.81 8.14
N GLU A 35 6.03 9.51 8.38
CA GLU A 35 5.60 8.34 9.14
C GLU A 35 5.82 7.02 8.40
N TRP A 36 6.01 7.06 7.07
CA TRP A 36 6.24 5.89 6.23
C TRP A 36 7.72 5.51 6.18
N ASP A 37 8.26 5.09 7.32
CA ASP A 37 9.62 4.57 7.42
C ASP A 37 9.76 3.13 6.87
N SER A 38 10.97 2.55 6.98
CA SER A 38 11.23 1.17 6.53
C SER A 38 10.46 0.11 7.29
N LEU A 39 10.20 0.30 8.58
CA LEU A 39 9.45 -0.65 9.38
C LEU A 39 7.96 -0.59 9.02
N LYS A 40 7.41 0.62 8.91
CA LYS A 40 6.04 0.86 8.49
C LYS A 40 5.78 0.38 7.07
N HIS A 41 6.75 0.52 6.17
CA HIS A 41 6.64 -0.02 4.82
C HIS A 41 6.44 -1.54 4.85
N VAL A 42 7.26 -2.28 5.60
CA VAL A 42 7.10 -3.74 5.74
C VAL A 42 5.75 -4.10 6.37
N GLU A 43 5.31 -3.38 7.41
CA GLU A 43 3.99 -3.59 8.03
C GLU A 43 2.82 -3.36 7.05
N ILE A 44 2.89 -2.29 6.25
CA ILE A 44 1.89 -1.99 5.20
C ILE A 44 1.85 -3.12 4.20
N MET A 45 3.01 -3.57 3.72
CA MET A 45 3.09 -4.60 2.69
C MET A 45 2.52 -5.94 3.18
N PHE A 46 2.84 -6.36 4.41
CA PHE A 46 2.23 -7.56 4.99
C PHE A 46 0.71 -7.44 5.17
N ALA A 47 0.21 -6.27 5.60
CA ALA A 47 -1.23 -6.05 5.73
C ALA A 47 -1.92 -6.07 4.36
N VAL A 48 -1.29 -5.54 3.31
CA VAL A 48 -1.80 -5.62 1.93
C VAL A 48 -1.83 -7.08 1.45
N GLU A 49 -0.75 -7.84 1.67
CA GLU A 49 -0.69 -9.25 1.31
C GLU A 49 -1.80 -10.07 1.97
N ASP A 50 -2.05 -9.86 3.27
CA ASP A 50 -3.11 -10.53 4.02
C ASP A 50 -4.51 -10.13 3.51
N GLU A 51 -4.79 -8.82 3.38
CA GLU A 51 -6.10 -8.31 2.95
C GLU A 51 -6.50 -8.75 1.53
N PHE A 52 -5.52 -8.84 0.62
CA PHE A 52 -5.78 -9.23 -0.77
C PHE A 52 -5.42 -10.69 -1.07
N SER A 53 -4.90 -11.44 -0.10
CA SER A 53 -4.40 -12.81 -0.29
C SER A 53 -3.39 -12.93 -1.44
N VAL A 54 -2.49 -11.95 -1.54
CA VAL A 54 -1.40 -11.89 -2.52
C VAL A 54 -0.05 -12.01 -1.83
N SER A 55 1.01 -12.28 -2.59
CA SER A 55 2.38 -12.32 -2.07
C SER A 55 3.34 -11.65 -3.04
N PHE A 56 4.24 -10.83 -2.50
CA PHE A 56 5.26 -10.08 -3.23
C PHE A 56 6.66 -10.57 -2.84
N THR A 57 7.59 -10.52 -3.80
CA THR A 57 9.01 -10.77 -3.52
C THR A 57 9.65 -9.57 -2.84
N GLU A 58 10.79 -9.76 -2.17
CA GLU A 58 11.55 -8.65 -1.55
C GLU A 58 11.90 -7.55 -2.56
N GLU A 59 12.16 -7.93 -3.82
CA GLU A 59 12.42 -7.01 -4.92
C GLU A 59 11.17 -6.19 -5.26
N GLU A 60 10.01 -6.84 -5.37
CA GLU A 60 8.73 -6.16 -5.59
C GLU A 60 8.43 -5.20 -4.43
N LEU A 61 8.61 -5.63 -3.18
CA LEU A 61 8.42 -4.77 -2.00
C LEU A 61 9.24 -3.49 -2.08
N ALA A 62 10.52 -3.60 -2.46
CA ALA A 62 11.41 -2.45 -2.58
C ALA A 62 10.95 -1.42 -3.62
N GLU A 63 10.23 -1.84 -4.67
CA GLU A 63 9.70 -0.96 -5.71
C GLU A 63 8.32 -0.35 -5.38
N LEU A 64 7.62 -0.92 -4.39
CA LEU A 64 6.26 -0.54 -3.98
C LEU A 64 6.27 0.65 -3.00
N ASP A 65 6.87 1.75 -3.45
CA ASP A 65 7.10 2.98 -2.69
C ASP A 65 5.96 4.01 -2.73
N ASN A 66 4.89 3.75 -3.48
CA ASN A 66 3.75 4.63 -3.61
C ASN A 66 2.44 3.87 -3.84
N VAL A 67 1.34 4.55 -3.52
CA VAL A 67 -0.01 3.98 -3.59
C VAL A 67 -0.37 3.47 -4.99
N GLU A 68 0.02 4.19 -6.05
CA GLU A 68 -0.34 3.80 -7.42
C GLU A 68 0.32 2.48 -7.81
N ARG A 69 1.61 2.31 -7.50
CA ARG A 69 2.35 1.06 -7.73
C ARG A 69 1.78 -0.09 -6.94
N ILE A 70 1.43 0.12 -5.66
CA ILE A 70 0.82 -0.92 -4.83
C ILE A 70 -0.51 -1.37 -5.44
N VAL A 71 -1.38 -0.43 -5.81
CA VAL A 71 -2.67 -0.75 -6.44
C VAL A 71 -2.47 -1.53 -7.74
N ASN A 72 -1.54 -1.11 -8.60
CA ASN A 72 -1.23 -1.81 -9.85
C ASN A 72 -0.66 -3.22 -9.59
N ALA A 73 0.20 -3.37 -8.59
CA ALA A 73 0.80 -4.66 -8.25
C ALA A 73 -0.25 -5.65 -7.74
N VAL A 74 -1.17 -5.21 -6.86
CA VAL A 74 -2.30 -6.02 -6.41
C VAL A 74 -3.20 -6.40 -7.59
N LEU A 75 -3.53 -5.45 -8.47
CA LEU A 75 -4.34 -5.71 -9.67
C LEU A 75 -3.72 -6.74 -10.61
N ASN A 76 -2.39 -6.82 -10.69
CA ASN A 76 -1.69 -7.79 -11.54
C ASN A 76 -1.61 -9.18 -10.92
N LYS A 77 -1.81 -9.31 -9.60
CA LYS A 77 -1.74 -10.58 -8.86
C LYS A 77 -3.14 -11.18 -8.60
N ALA A 78 -4.18 -10.34 -8.51
CA ALA A 78 -5.57 -10.71 -8.24
C ALA A 78 -6.35 -11.11 -9.50
#